data_AF-A0A0B6XX79-F1
#
_entry.id   AF-A0A0B6XX79-F1
#
_cell.length_a   1.000
_cell.length_b   1.000
_cell.length_c   1.000
_cell.angle_alpha   90.00
_cell.angle_beta   90.00
_cell.angle_gamma   90.00
#
_symmetry.space_group_name_H-M   'P 1'
#
loop_
_entity.id
_entity.type
_entity.pdbx_description
1 polymer ?
#
loop_
_entity_poly.entity_id
_entity_poly.type
_entity_poly.pdbx_seq_one_letter_code
_entity_poly.pdbx_strand_id
1 'polypeptide(L)'
;CGGIPAPENSASPLRYKFSWFPKGVMMNIMSSARYLKNGEVVEISGKGGLLDAVEDLTFLPGFNLEGFPNRDSTVYAKEYGIESARTILRGTIRYKGFTEGIRGLIALGLFEMEQHSQLHPIGPEITWKEFMCSKFNKSGDILEDSLKDLIFNKLGG
;
A
#
# COMPACT_ATOMS: atom_id res chain seq x y z
N CYS A 1 -7.14 -8.52 10.67
CA CYS A 1 -8.16 -7.52 11.09
C CYS A 1 -8.03 -6.26 10.23
N GLY A 2 -9.02 -5.38 10.20
CA GLY A 2 -8.91 -4.11 9.48
C GLY A 2 -9.96 -3.10 9.91
N GLY A 3 -9.55 -1.88 10.24
CA GLY A 3 -10.47 -0.75 10.36
C GLY A 3 -10.70 -0.16 8.98
N ILE A 4 -11.84 -0.51 8.37
CA ILE A 4 -12.26 -0.10 7.01
C ILE A 4 -13.57 0.70 7.10
N PRO A 5 -13.86 1.61 6.14
CA PRO A 5 -15.13 2.32 6.14
C PRO A 5 -16.31 1.33 5.97
N ALA A 6 -17.51 1.75 6.36
CA ALA A 6 -18.71 1.02 5.98
C ALA A 6 -18.83 0.94 4.44
N PRO A 7 -19.42 -0.14 3.87
CA PRO A 7 -19.44 -0.37 2.41
C PRO A 7 -19.96 0.83 1.60
N GLU A 8 -21.05 1.45 2.03
CA GLU A 8 -21.68 2.61 1.40
C GLU A 8 -20.80 3.87 1.42
N ASN A 9 -19.77 3.88 2.28
CA ASN A 9 -18.80 4.96 2.42
C ASN A 9 -17.44 4.64 1.79
N SER A 10 -17.33 3.53 1.05
CA SER A 10 -16.06 3.06 0.47
C SER A 10 -15.76 3.57 -0.93
N ALA A 11 -16.62 4.42 -1.51
CA ALA A 11 -16.46 4.97 -2.86
C ALA A 11 -15.35 6.05 -2.92
N SER A 12 -14.09 5.62 -2.85
CA SER A 12 -12.90 6.44 -3.07
C SER A 12 -11.83 5.63 -3.83
N PRO A 13 -10.83 6.26 -4.46
CA PRO A 13 -9.81 5.54 -5.24
C PRO A 13 -9.10 4.42 -4.46
N LEU A 14 -8.82 4.63 -3.18
CA LEU A 14 -8.22 3.62 -2.30
C LEU A 14 -9.25 2.77 -1.57
N ARG A 15 -10.54 3.10 -1.66
CA ARG A 15 -11.61 2.46 -0.87
C ARG A 15 -11.34 2.49 0.64
N TYR A 16 -10.68 3.55 1.09
CA TYR A 16 -10.22 3.73 2.46
C TYR A 16 -10.46 5.16 2.94
N LYS A 17 -10.62 5.32 4.25
CA LYS A 17 -10.66 6.61 4.94
C LYS A 17 -9.67 6.59 6.10
N PHE A 18 -8.84 7.61 6.19
CA PHE A 18 -7.81 7.70 7.23
C PHE A 18 -8.44 8.11 8.56
N SER A 19 -8.36 7.23 9.56
CA SER A 19 -8.77 7.51 10.95
C SER A 19 -7.59 7.85 11.87
N TRP A 20 -6.36 7.79 11.34
CA TRP A 20 -5.10 8.09 12.02
C TRP A 20 -4.06 8.52 10.98
N PHE A 21 -2.85 8.85 11.43
CA PHE A 21 -1.83 9.48 10.60
C PHE A 21 -1.55 8.69 9.29
N PRO A 22 -1.86 9.26 8.09
CA PRO A 22 -1.79 8.53 6.82
C PRO A 22 -0.42 7.91 6.53
N LYS A 23 0.66 8.60 6.91
CA LYS A 23 2.02 8.08 6.76
C LYS A 23 2.19 6.71 7.41
N GLY A 24 1.59 6.48 8.57
CA GLY A 24 1.70 5.19 9.24
C GLY A 24 0.94 4.08 8.52
N VAL A 25 -0.23 4.38 7.93
CA VAL A 25 -0.96 3.44 7.07
C VAL A 25 -0.09 3.03 5.88
N MET A 26 0.52 4.02 5.24
CA MET A 26 1.38 3.83 4.07
C MET A 26 2.68 3.08 4.41
N MET A 27 3.29 3.34 5.56
CA MET A 27 4.51 2.64 5.97
C MET A 27 4.27 1.17 6.31
N ASN A 28 3.06 0.81 6.77
CA ASN A 28 2.75 -0.59 7.10
C ASN A 28 2.79 -1.49 5.85
N ILE A 29 2.26 -1.04 4.72
CA ILE A 29 2.27 -1.82 3.48
C ILE A 29 3.65 -1.86 2.80
N MET A 30 4.54 -0.93 3.15
CA MET A 30 5.94 -0.94 2.73
C MET A 30 6.86 -1.75 3.63
N SER A 31 6.36 -2.21 4.79
CA SER A 31 7.14 -2.98 5.76
C SER A 31 7.35 -4.43 5.30
N SER A 32 8.33 -5.11 5.88
CA SER A 32 8.46 -6.55 5.76
C SER A 32 7.40 -7.29 6.58
N ALA A 33 7.19 -8.56 6.25
CA ALA A 33 6.41 -9.47 7.08
C ALA A 33 7.12 -10.81 7.22
N ARG A 34 6.85 -11.49 8.33
CA ARG A 34 7.40 -12.81 8.65
C ARG A 34 6.32 -13.61 9.34
N TYR A 35 6.07 -14.84 8.92
CA TYR A 35 5.02 -15.68 9.50
C TYR A 35 5.35 -17.16 9.36
N LEU A 36 4.65 -18.00 10.11
CA LEU A 36 4.80 -19.45 10.05
C LEU A 36 3.67 -20.04 9.21
N LYS A 37 3.98 -20.89 8.22
CA LYS A 37 2.99 -21.62 7.41
C LYS A 37 3.47 -23.07 7.24
N ASN A 38 2.64 -24.02 7.68
CA ASN A 38 2.92 -25.45 7.57
C ASN A 38 4.26 -25.92 8.18
N GLY A 39 4.74 -25.23 9.22
CA GLY A 39 6.01 -25.50 9.90
C GLY A 39 7.20 -24.75 9.31
N GLU A 40 7.01 -23.99 8.24
CA GLU A 40 8.06 -23.22 7.58
C GLU A 40 7.90 -21.72 7.82
N VAL A 41 9.01 -21.03 8.01
CA VAL A 41 9.03 -19.57 8.13
C VAL A 41 8.99 -18.97 6.73
N VAL A 42 7.96 -18.16 6.48
CA VAL A 42 7.83 -17.35 5.26
C VAL A 42 8.27 -15.92 5.59
N GLU A 43 9.17 -15.39 4.78
CA GLU A 43 9.67 -14.01 4.88
C GLU A 43 9.33 -13.24 3.61
N ILE A 44 8.71 -12.07 3.80
CA ILE A 44 8.36 -11.13 2.75
C ILE A 44 9.20 -9.88 2.96
N SER A 45 9.95 -9.50 1.93
CA SER A 45 10.77 -8.29 1.95
C SER A 45 9.93 -7.03 2.03
N GLY A 46 10.48 -5.99 2.64
CA GLY A 46 9.89 -4.65 2.59
C GLY A 46 10.01 -4.03 1.18
N LYS A 47 9.62 -2.76 1.06
CA LYS A 47 9.61 -2.01 -0.22
C LYS A 47 8.64 -2.56 -1.27
N GLY A 48 7.49 -3.06 -0.83
CA GLY A 48 6.40 -3.47 -1.71
C GLY A 48 6.23 -4.98 -1.87
N GLY A 49 7.10 -5.82 -1.29
CA GLY A 49 6.92 -7.29 -1.36
C GLY A 49 5.58 -7.78 -0.78
N LEU A 50 4.99 -7.04 0.16
CA LEU A 50 3.64 -7.32 0.67
C LEU A 50 2.55 -7.22 -0.42
N LEU A 51 2.76 -6.43 -1.47
CA LEU A 51 1.82 -6.27 -2.57
C LEU A 51 1.75 -7.51 -3.47
N ASP A 52 2.77 -8.37 -3.41
CA ASP A 52 2.80 -9.64 -4.13
C ASP A 52 2.20 -10.79 -3.29
N ALA A 53 1.99 -10.57 -1.99
CA ALA A 53 1.45 -11.54 -1.03
C ALA A 53 -0.02 -11.27 -0.68
N VAL A 54 -0.72 -10.49 -1.50
CA VAL A 54 -2.13 -10.16 -1.31
C VAL A 54 -2.98 -11.36 -1.71
N GLU A 55 -3.92 -11.74 -0.84
CA GLU A 55 -4.88 -12.81 -1.08
C GLU A 55 -6.31 -12.25 -1.09
N ASP A 56 -7.15 -12.78 -1.98
CA ASP A 56 -8.59 -12.51 -1.96
C ASP A 56 -9.23 -13.17 -0.73
N LEU A 57 -10.08 -12.42 -0.03
CA LEU A 57 -10.76 -12.89 1.18
C LEU A 57 -12.26 -13.07 0.91
N THR A 58 -12.67 -14.31 0.65
CA THR A 58 -14.04 -14.65 0.20
C THR A 58 -14.96 -15.17 1.32
N PHE A 59 -14.48 -15.20 2.57
CA PHE A 59 -15.19 -15.82 3.69
C PHE A 59 -16.39 -15.00 4.23
N LEU A 60 -16.56 -13.74 3.80
CA LEU A 60 -17.72 -12.90 4.14
C LEU A 60 -18.50 -12.54 2.86
N PRO A 61 -19.57 -13.28 2.55
CA PRO A 61 -20.46 -12.93 1.46
C PRO A 61 -20.99 -11.49 1.62
N GLY A 62 -21.01 -10.74 0.51
CA GLY A 62 -21.41 -9.33 0.50
C GLY A 62 -20.27 -8.33 0.71
N PHE A 63 -19.07 -8.79 1.08
CA PHE A 63 -17.86 -7.95 1.09
C PHE A 63 -16.89 -8.37 -0.01
N ASN A 64 -16.21 -7.38 -0.61
CA ASN A 64 -15.15 -7.59 -1.59
C ASN A 64 -13.80 -7.23 -0.94
N LEU A 65 -13.17 -8.20 -0.30
CA LEU A 65 -12.02 -7.98 0.58
C LEU A 65 -10.74 -8.60 0.03
N GLU A 66 -9.63 -7.98 0.41
CA GLU A 66 -8.27 -8.47 0.20
C GLU A 66 -7.51 -8.45 1.54
N GLY A 67 -6.54 -9.35 1.67
CA GLY A 67 -5.74 -9.52 2.88
C GLY A 67 -4.26 -9.67 2.56
N PHE A 68 -3.41 -9.15 3.44
CA PHE A 68 -1.96 -9.35 3.34
C PHE A 68 -1.35 -9.55 4.73
N PRO A 69 -0.23 -10.30 4.85
CA PRO A 69 0.49 -10.47 6.11
C PRO A 69 0.93 -9.12 6.72
N ASN A 70 1.10 -9.07 8.04
CA ASN A 70 1.51 -7.84 8.71
C ASN A 70 2.58 -8.11 9.79
N ARG A 71 3.74 -7.45 9.64
CA ARG A 71 4.89 -7.51 10.55
C ARG A 71 5.31 -8.96 10.84
N ASP A 72 5.96 -9.18 11.98
CA ASP A 72 6.38 -10.50 12.42
C ASP A 72 5.26 -11.19 13.23
N SER A 73 4.75 -12.29 12.69
CA SER A 73 3.77 -13.17 13.34
C SER A 73 4.43 -14.28 14.15
N THR A 74 5.72 -14.57 13.93
CA THR A 74 6.42 -15.69 14.60
C THR A 74 6.62 -15.45 16.09
N VAL A 75 6.67 -14.19 16.51
CA VAL A 75 6.75 -13.79 17.93
C VAL A 75 5.57 -14.34 18.75
N TYR A 76 4.40 -14.50 18.13
CA TYR A 76 3.19 -14.93 18.81
C TYR A 76 3.19 -16.41 19.21
N ALA A 77 4.12 -17.22 18.70
CA ALA A 77 4.31 -18.58 19.16
C ALA A 77 4.52 -18.61 20.68
N LYS A 78 5.46 -17.79 21.16
CA LYS A 78 5.82 -17.69 22.58
C LYS A 78 4.82 -16.83 23.36
N GLU A 79 4.43 -15.67 22.83
CA GLU A 79 3.54 -14.74 23.53
C GLU A 79 2.17 -15.36 23.86
N TYR A 80 1.69 -16.29 23.04
CA TYR A 80 0.42 -16.97 23.26
C TYR A 80 0.56 -18.42 23.76
N GLY A 81 1.79 -18.92 24.00
CA GLY A 81 2.03 -20.30 24.46
C GLY A 81 1.54 -21.37 23.46
N ILE A 82 1.76 -21.14 22.17
CA ILE A 82 1.32 -21.98 21.04
C ILE A 82 2.50 -22.44 20.18
N GLU A 83 3.65 -22.73 20.78
CA GLU A 83 4.88 -23.12 20.06
C GLU A 83 4.74 -24.42 19.25
N SER A 84 3.73 -25.24 19.53
CA SER A 84 3.38 -26.43 18.74
C SER A 84 2.61 -26.13 17.46
N ALA A 85 2.11 -24.90 17.29
CA ALA A 85 1.36 -24.50 16.10
C ALA A 85 2.27 -24.52 14.86
N ARG A 86 1.76 -25.13 13.78
CA ARG A 86 2.47 -25.17 12.49
C ARG A 86 2.18 -23.99 11.59
N THR A 87 1.16 -23.19 11.91
CA THR A 87 0.79 -22.00 11.14
C THR A 87 0.42 -20.89 12.10
N ILE A 88 1.10 -19.75 11.97
CA ILE A 88 0.88 -18.55 12.78
C ILE A 88 1.00 -17.36 11.85
N LEU A 89 -0.13 -16.72 11.57
CA LEU A 89 -0.24 -15.59 10.66
C LEU A 89 -1.17 -14.53 11.24
N ARG A 90 -0.70 -13.29 11.24
CA ARG A 90 -1.54 -12.10 11.38
C ARG A 90 -1.49 -11.31 10.09
N GLY A 91 -2.65 -10.79 9.70
CA GLY A 91 -2.82 -10.02 8.48
C GLY A 91 -3.71 -8.79 8.66
N THR A 92 -3.57 -7.89 7.71
CA THR A 92 -4.41 -6.70 7.55
C THR A 92 -5.46 -6.97 6.48
N ILE A 93 -6.69 -6.52 6.72
CA ILE A 93 -7.81 -6.63 5.78
C ILE A 93 -8.11 -5.25 5.17
N ARG A 94 -8.36 -5.20 3.86
CA ARG A 94 -8.79 -4.02 3.10
C ARG A 94 -9.89 -4.38 2.11
N TYR A 95 -10.56 -3.37 1.56
CA TYR A 95 -11.38 -3.57 0.38
C TYR A 95 -10.50 -3.82 -0.83
N LYS A 96 -10.96 -4.72 -1.70
CA LYS A 96 -10.24 -5.09 -2.93
C LYS A 96 -9.95 -3.86 -3.79
N GLY A 97 -8.71 -3.72 -4.24
CA GLY A 97 -8.22 -2.58 -5.03
C GLY A 97 -7.46 -1.53 -4.22
N PHE A 98 -7.41 -1.65 -2.89
CA PHE A 98 -6.55 -0.78 -2.06
C PHE A 98 -5.07 -1.00 -2.41
N THR A 99 -4.61 -2.25 -2.41
CA THR A 99 -3.23 -2.63 -2.70
C THR A 99 -2.81 -2.25 -4.12
N GLU A 100 -3.72 -2.36 -5.09
CA GLU A 100 -3.49 -1.91 -6.47
C GLU A 100 -3.29 -0.39 -6.55
N GLY A 101 -4.13 0.38 -5.87
CA GLY A 101 -3.95 1.83 -5.75
C GLY A 101 -2.60 2.20 -5.13
N ILE A 102 -2.15 1.46 -4.12
CA ILE A 102 -0.81 1.64 -3.54
C ILE A 102 0.30 1.27 -4.53
N ARG A 103 0.15 0.17 -5.28
CA ARG A 103 1.11 -0.24 -6.31
C ARG A 103 1.31 0.88 -7.34
N GLY A 104 0.22 1.51 -7.78
CA GLY A 104 0.29 2.66 -8.69
C GLY A 104 1.05 3.85 -8.11
N LEU A 105 0.79 4.21 -6.84
CA LEU A 105 1.51 5.29 -6.16
C LEU A 105 3.02 5.00 -6.03
N ILE A 106 3.38 3.74 -5.76
CA ILE A 106 4.78 3.30 -5.71
C ILE A 106 5.43 3.37 -7.10
N ALA A 107 4.75 2.90 -8.14
CA ALA A 107 5.24 2.93 -9.51
C ALA A 107 5.50 4.36 -10.03
N LEU A 108 4.77 5.35 -9.50
CA LEU A 108 4.96 6.77 -9.77
C LEU A 108 6.03 7.45 -8.89
N GLY A 109 6.65 6.72 -7.97
CA GLY A 109 7.64 7.29 -7.03
C GLY A 109 7.03 8.25 -6.02
N LEU A 110 5.74 8.11 -5.71
CA LEU A 110 5.01 8.92 -4.73
C LEU A 110 5.06 8.36 -3.30
N PHE A 111 5.82 7.29 -3.12
CA PHE A 111 6.03 6.58 -1.85
C PHE A 111 7.49 6.62 -1.37
N GLU A 112 8.31 7.46 -2.01
CA GLU A 112 9.69 7.68 -1.63
C GLU A 112 9.76 8.45 -0.30
N MET A 113 10.68 8.03 0.57
CA MET A 113 10.88 8.65 1.88
C MET A 113 12.04 9.67 1.87
N GLU A 114 12.77 9.73 0.76
CA GLU A 114 13.84 10.70 0.55
C GLU A 114 13.24 12.09 0.31
N GLN A 115 13.93 13.13 0.80
CA GLN A 115 13.48 14.49 0.57
C GLN A 115 13.61 14.84 -0.91
N HIS A 116 12.51 15.28 -1.50
CA HIS A 116 12.51 15.80 -2.86
C HIS A 116 12.83 17.30 -2.84
N SER A 117 13.82 17.74 -3.61
CA SER A 117 14.27 19.14 -3.63
C SER A 117 13.15 20.15 -3.92
N GLN A 118 12.22 19.79 -4.82
CA GLN A 118 11.06 20.62 -5.15
C GLN A 118 9.95 20.64 -4.08
N LEU A 119 9.96 19.71 -3.11
CA LEU A 119 8.99 19.66 -2.02
C LEU A 119 9.56 20.21 -0.71
N HIS A 120 10.65 20.97 -0.78
CA HIS A 120 11.30 21.51 0.40
C HIS A 120 10.40 22.57 1.07
N PRO A 121 10.24 22.58 2.42
CA PRO A 121 9.28 23.48 3.10
C PRO A 121 9.52 24.99 2.92
N ILE A 122 10.75 25.40 2.59
CA ILE A 122 11.12 26.80 2.28
C ILE A 122 11.34 27.02 0.76
N GLY A 123 11.00 26.04 -0.07
CA GLY A 123 11.05 26.16 -1.52
C GLY A 123 9.86 26.98 -2.07
N PRO A 124 9.87 27.29 -3.37
CA PRO A 124 8.71 27.89 -4.02
C PRO A 124 7.50 26.94 -3.94
N GLU A 125 6.30 27.49 -3.86
CA GLU A 125 5.09 26.70 -4.01
C GLU A 125 5.02 26.11 -5.43
N ILE A 126 4.63 24.84 -5.53
CA ILE A 126 4.44 24.15 -6.80
C ILE A 126 3.06 23.50 -6.82
N THR A 127 2.50 23.40 -8.01
CA THR A 127 1.26 22.66 -8.26
C THR A 127 1.53 21.15 -8.39
N TRP A 128 0.48 20.34 -8.21
CA TRP A 128 0.54 18.90 -8.49
C TRP A 128 0.94 18.61 -9.95
N LYS A 129 0.47 19.42 -10.90
CA LYS A 129 0.84 19.25 -12.31
C LYS A 129 2.34 19.42 -12.50
N GLU A 130 2.94 20.49 -11.95
CA GLU A 130 4.37 20.76 -12.07
C GLU A 130 5.21 19.66 -11.40
N PHE A 131 4.80 19.19 -10.22
CA PHE A 131 5.48 18.10 -9.53
C PHE A 131 5.40 16.78 -10.32
N MET A 132 4.23 16.46 -10.88
CA MET A 132 4.12 15.26 -11.70
C MET A 132 4.91 15.41 -13.00
N CYS A 133 4.92 16.59 -13.64
CA CYS A 133 5.73 16.85 -14.83
C CYS A 133 7.22 16.60 -14.56
N SER A 134 7.75 17.04 -13.41
CA SER A 134 9.16 16.82 -13.09
C SER A 134 9.50 15.34 -12.89
N LYS A 135 8.60 14.54 -12.28
CA LYS A 135 8.75 13.08 -12.18
C LYS A 135 8.86 12.39 -13.55
N PHE A 136 8.31 13.00 -14.61
CA PHE A 136 8.40 12.50 -15.99
C PHE A 136 9.43 13.23 -16.86
N ASN A 137 10.27 14.10 -16.28
CA ASN A 137 11.20 14.97 -17.01
C ASN A 137 10.50 15.79 -18.12
N LYS A 138 9.29 16.29 -17.83
CA LYS A 138 8.50 17.15 -18.70
C LYS A 138 8.43 18.57 -18.16
N SER A 139 8.23 19.52 -19.07
CA SER A 139 7.96 20.92 -18.73
C SER A 139 6.49 21.11 -18.36
N GLY A 140 6.19 22.12 -17.53
CA GLY A 140 4.84 22.40 -17.01
C GLY A 140 3.84 22.89 -18.08
N ASP A 141 4.34 23.24 -19.27
CA ASP A 141 3.56 23.62 -20.45
C ASP A 141 2.91 22.42 -21.16
N ILE A 142 3.27 21.18 -20.81
CA ILE A 142 2.62 19.98 -21.35
C ILE A 142 1.10 20.03 -21.13
N LEU A 143 0.33 19.58 -22.12
CA LEU A 143 -1.12 19.45 -22.00
C LEU A 143 -1.45 18.44 -20.89
N GLU A 144 -2.52 18.73 -20.14
CA GLU A 144 -2.94 17.88 -19.02
C GLU A 144 -3.27 16.45 -19.48
N ASP A 145 -3.94 16.31 -20.61
CA ASP A 145 -4.28 14.99 -21.15
C ASP A 145 -3.03 14.21 -21.57
N SER A 146 -2.03 14.88 -22.14
CA SER A 146 -0.74 14.23 -22.44
C SER A 146 -0.02 13.78 -21.17
N LEU A 147 -0.12 14.53 -20.06
CA LEU A 147 0.41 14.10 -18.77
C LEU A 147 -0.36 12.89 -18.21
N LYS A 148 -1.69 12.89 -18.32
CA LYS A 148 -2.53 11.73 -17.94
C LYS A 148 -2.15 10.49 -18.74
N ASP A 149 -1.94 10.62 -20.04
CA ASP A 149 -1.52 9.51 -20.90
C ASP A 149 -0.14 8.97 -20.49
N LEU A 150 0.80 9.84 -20.14
CA LEU A 150 2.11 9.42 -19.63
C LEU A 150 2.00 8.64 -18.32
N ILE A 151 1.16 9.11 -17.39
CA ILE A 151 0.88 8.41 -16.13
C ILE A 151 0.23 7.05 -16.40
N PHE A 152 -0.80 7.01 -17.23
CA PHE A 152 -1.52 5.80 -17.60
C PHE A 152 -0.59 4.75 -18.22
N ASN A 153 0.23 5.16 -19.19
CA ASN A 153 1.23 4.28 -19.81
C ASN A 153 2.30 3.79 -18.81
N LYS A 154 2.71 4.63 -17.86
CA LYS A 154 3.67 4.24 -16.80
C LYS A 154 3.10 3.18 -15.85
N LEU A 155 1.78 3.18 -15.65
CA LEU A 155 1.06 2.24 -14.81
C LEU A 155 0.71 0.92 -15.53
N GLY A 156 1.03 0.80 -16.81
CA GLY A 156 0.87 -0.45 -17.56
C GLY A 156 -0.36 -0.53 -18.47
N GLY A 157 -1.13 0.56 -18.60
CA GLY A 157 -2.36 0.61 -19.40
C GLY A 157 -3.56 0.01 -18.67
#